data_AF-A0A9E2BAQ7-F1
#
_entry.id   AF-A0A9E2BAQ7-F1
#
_cell.length_a   1.000
_cell.length_b   1.000
_cell.length_c   1.000
_cell.angle_alpha   90.00
_cell.angle_beta   90.00
_cell.angle_gamma   90.00
#
_symmetry.space_group_name_H-M   'P 1'
#
loop_
_entity.id
_entity.type
_entity.pdbx_description
1 polymer ?
#
loop_
_entity_poly.entity_id
_entity_poly.type
_entity_poly.pdbx_seq_one_letter_code
_entity_poly.pdbx_strand_id
1 'polypeptide(L)' 'KPRYLVPGHGHPTDLSRARKDTYDYLVFLRESVADFIDSGGDISAIGSVDQSKFSHLQNFEEIAGRNAQQVFTEIEWE' A
#
# COMPACT_ATOMS: atom_id res chain seq x y z
N LYS A 1 20.45 14.44 5.79
CA LYS A 1 19.05 14.14 5.36
C LYS A 1 18.48 15.40 4.71
N PRO A 2 17.80 15.32 3.54
CA PRO A 2 17.18 16.48 2.90
C PRO A 2 16.11 17.11 3.79
N ARG A 3 16.01 18.44 3.75
CA ARG A 3 14.96 19.22 4.44
C ARG A 3 13.61 19.13 3.70
N TYR A 4 13.67 19.04 2.37
CA TYR A 4 12.51 18.96 1.49
C TYR A 4 12.72 17.85 0.48
N LEU A 5 11.62 17.20 0.10
CA LEU A 5 11.53 16.18 -0.94
C LEU A 5 10.47 16.64 -1.94
N VAL A 6 10.86 16.77 -3.22
CA VAL A 6 9.96 17.18 -4.29
C VAL A 6 9.53 15.92 -5.04
N PRO A 7 8.25 15.49 -4.95
CA PRO A 7 7.76 14.30 -5.64
C PRO A 7 7.58 14.56 -7.14
N GLY A 8 7.39 13.49 -7.92
CA GLY A 8 7.04 13.62 -9.35
C GLY A 8 5.68 14.29 -9.58
N HIS A 9 4.72 14.09 -8.65
CA HIS A 9 3.41 14.74 -8.64
C HIS A 9 3.05 15.21 -7.22
N GLY A 10 2.30 16.31 -7.12
CA GLY A 10 1.86 16.88 -5.84
C GLY A 10 2.78 17.98 -5.32
N HIS A 11 2.60 18.35 -4.05
CA HIS A 11 3.35 19.43 -3.42
C HIS A 11 4.64 18.91 -2.78
N PRO A 12 5.70 19.74 -2.66
CA PRO A 12 6.88 19.40 -1.86
C PRO A 12 6.51 18.95 -0.44
N THR A 13 7.24 17.95 0.05
CA THR A 13 7.03 17.30 1.35
C THR A 13 8.35 17.14 2.10
N ASP A 14 8.36 16.44 3.22
CA ASP A 14 9.57 16.03 3.93
C ASP A 14 9.74 14.49 3.95
N LEU A 15 10.89 14.03 4.42
CA LEU A 15 11.18 12.59 4.50
C LEU A 15 10.26 11.82 5.46
N SER A 16 9.77 12.47 6.52
CA SER A 16 8.91 11.80 7.50
C SER A 16 7.58 11.45 6.87
N ARG A 17 6.98 12.43 6.18
CA ARG A 17 5.71 12.23 5.46
C ARG A 17 5.90 11.29 4.28
N ALA A 18 6.95 11.46 3.49
CA ALA A 18 7.24 10.53 2.38
C ALA A 18 7.34 9.08 2.89
N ARG A 19 8.05 8.83 3.99
CA ARG A 19 8.15 7.48 4.58
C ARG A 19 6.78 6.94 5.00
N LYS A 20 6.00 7.73 5.74
CA LYS A 20 4.67 7.35 6.22
C LYS A 20 3.70 7.02 5.06
N ASP A 21 3.70 7.86 4.04
CA ASP A 21 2.70 7.79 2.97
C ASP A 21 3.11 6.80 1.87
N THR A 22 4.37 6.32 1.85
CA THR A 22 4.88 5.37 0.83
C THR A 22 5.40 4.08 1.43
N TYR A 23 6.51 4.14 2.17
CA TYR A 23 7.16 2.95 2.73
C TYR A 23 6.24 2.24 3.72
N ASP A 24 5.65 2.97 4.67
CA ASP A 24 4.78 2.35 5.67
C ASP A 24 3.50 1.77 5.03
N TYR A 25 3.02 2.34 3.92
CA TYR A 25 1.90 1.78 3.15
C TYR A 25 2.29 0.46 2.47
N LEU A 26 3.45 0.41 1.81
CA LEU A 26 3.91 -0.79 1.13
C LEU A 26 4.22 -1.94 2.11
N VAL A 27 4.83 -1.63 3.26
CA VAL A 27 5.06 -2.61 4.33
C VAL A 27 3.73 -3.16 4.83
N PHE A 28 2.80 -2.28 5.19
CA PHE A 28 1.47 -2.69 5.64
C PHE A 28 0.75 -3.57 4.61
N LEU A 29 0.80 -3.19 3.33
CA LEU A 29 0.12 -3.93 2.27
C LEU A 29 0.72 -5.33 2.11
N ARG A 30 2.05 -5.48 2.13
CA ARG A 30 2.71 -6.79 2.06
C ARG A 30 2.40 -7.66 3.27
N GLU A 31 2.45 -7.11 4.48
CA GLU A 31 2.10 -7.85 5.71
C GLU A 31 0.64 -8.32 5.68
N SER A 32 -0.30 -7.41 5.35
CA SER A 32 -1.72 -7.73 5.32
C SER A 32 -2.07 -8.78 4.26
N VAL A 33 -1.40 -8.74 3.11
CA VAL A 33 -1.60 -9.73 2.04
C VAL A 33 -1.01 -11.09 2.41
N ALA A 34 0.17 -11.12 3.04
CA ALA A 34 0.78 -12.36 3.53
C ALA A 34 -0.11 -13.04 4.57
N ASP A 35 -0.59 -12.29 5.57
CA ASP A 35 -1.51 -12.80 6.60
C ASP A 35 -2.81 -13.34 5.99
N PHE A 36 -3.30 -12.69 4.92
CA PHE A 36 -4.50 -13.11 4.20
C PHE A 36 -4.28 -14.42 3.43
N ILE A 37 -3.14 -14.56 2.74
CA ILE A 37 -2.73 -15.81 2.07
C ILE A 37 -2.60 -16.95 3.08
N ASP A 38 -1.91 -16.70 4.20
CA ASP A 38 -1.70 -17.70 5.27
C ASP A 38 -3.02 -18.14 5.91
N SER A 39 -4.03 -17.26 5.90
CA SER A 39 -5.39 -17.57 6.34
C SER A 39 -6.22 -18.33 5.29
N GLY A 40 -5.63 -18.70 4.15
CA GLY A 40 -6.28 -19.44 3.07
C GLY A 40 -7.14 -18.57 2.14
N GLY A 41 -6.94 -17.26 2.15
CA GLY A 41 -7.64 -16.33 1.27
C GLY A 41 -7.17 -16.43 -0.19
N ASP A 42 -8.03 -16.02 -1.12
CA ASP A 42 -7.75 -16.05 -2.56
C ASP A 42 -7.78 -14.66 -3.21
N ILE A 43 -7.24 -14.58 -4.43
CA ILE A 43 -7.14 -13.34 -5.21
C ILE A 43 -8.51 -12.69 -5.52
N SER A 44 -9.61 -13.44 -5.50
CA SER A 44 -10.94 -12.89 -5.75
C SER A 44 -11.44 -12.06 -4.56
N ALA A 45 -10.95 -12.35 -3.35
CA ALA A 45 -11.34 -11.69 -2.12
C ALA A 45 -10.31 -10.68 -1.59
N ILE A 46 -9.03 -10.76 -2.00
CA ILE A 46 -7.96 -9.89 -1.45
C ILE A 46 -8.22 -8.38 -1.62
N GLY A 47 -8.96 -7.99 -2.67
CA GLY A 47 -9.30 -6.58 -2.90
C GLY A 47 -10.18 -5.95 -1.81
N SER A 48 -10.75 -6.76 -0.90
CA SER A 48 -11.60 -6.32 0.20
C SER A 48 -10.88 -6.15 1.55
N VAL A 49 -9.57 -6.41 1.61
CA VAL A 49 -8.77 -6.20 2.83
C VAL A 49 -8.88 -4.76 3.29
N ASP A 50 -9.12 -4.55 4.59
CA ASP A 50 -9.27 -3.23 5.18
C ASP A 50 -7.96 -2.45 5.14
N GLN A 51 -7.92 -1.42 4.30
CA GLN A 51 -6.79 -0.49 4.16
C GLN A 51 -7.12 0.91 4.71
N SER A 52 -8.20 1.06 5.51
CA SER A 52 -8.77 2.34 5.94
C SER A 52 -7.79 3.28 6.66
N LYS A 53 -6.73 2.75 7.26
CA LYS A 53 -5.59 3.52 7.80
C LYS A 53 -4.94 4.46 6.77
N PHE A 54 -5.03 4.12 5.49
CA PHE A 54 -4.47 4.85 4.36
C PHE A 54 -5.55 5.54 3.48
N SER A 55 -6.79 5.63 3.96
CA SER A 55 -7.91 6.29 3.25
C SER A 55 -7.69 7.76 2.88
N HIS A 56 -6.74 8.42 3.54
CA HIS A 56 -6.35 9.80 3.27
C HIS A 56 -5.41 9.95 2.05
N LEU A 57 -4.88 8.84 1.51
CA LEU A 57 -4.08 8.86 0.30
C LEU A 57 -4.95 9.19 -0.92
N GLN A 58 -4.38 9.89 -1.88
CA GLN A 58 -5.08 10.24 -3.10
C GLN A 58 -5.47 8.98 -3.88
N ASN A 59 -6.67 8.97 -4.47
CA ASN A 59 -7.22 7.86 -5.25
C ASN A 59 -7.40 6.54 -4.47
N PHE A 60 -7.34 6.56 -3.12
CA PHE A 60 -7.46 5.36 -2.28
C PHE A 60 -8.60 4.42 -2.69
N GLU A 61 -9.83 4.94 -2.78
CA GLU A 61 -11.03 4.17 -3.14
C GLU A 61 -10.93 3.49 -4.51
N GLU A 62 -10.16 4.04 -5.44
CA GLU A 62 -10.03 3.53 -6.80
C GLU A 62 -8.94 2.48 -6.95
N ILE A 63 -7.88 2.55 -6.14
CA ILE A 63 -6.65 1.76 -6.34
C ILE A 63 -6.32 0.80 -5.19
N ALA A 64 -6.86 0.97 -3.99
CA ALA A 64 -6.50 0.16 -2.82
C ALA A 64 -6.70 -1.35 -3.08
N GLY A 65 -7.87 -1.74 -3.60
CA GLY A 65 -8.15 -3.15 -3.92
C GLY A 65 -7.24 -3.71 -5.02
N ARG A 66 -6.94 -2.90 -6.04
CA ARG A 66 -6.04 -3.30 -7.15
C ARG A 66 -4.60 -3.47 -6.67
N ASN A 67 -4.13 -2.59 -5.80
CA ASN A 67 -2.80 -2.70 -5.20
C ASN A 67 -2.67 -3.99 -4.40
N ALA A 68 -3.69 -4.37 -3.63
CA ALA A 68 -3.70 -5.62 -2.88
C ALA A 68 -3.66 -6.85 -3.80
N GLN A 69 -4.41 -6.84 -4.92
CA GLN A 69 -4.35 -7.90 -5.94
C GLN A 69 -2.97 -8.02 -6.60
N GLN A 70 -2.31 -6.89 -6.90
CA GLN A 70 -0.96 -6.91 -7.45
C GLN A 70 0.01 -7.54 -6.46
N VAL A 71 0.00 -7.09 -5.20
CA VAL A 71 0.91 -7.62 -4.17
C VAL A 71 0.67 -9.10 -3.91
N PHE A 72 -0.59 -9.56 -3.91
CA PHE A 72 -0.92 -10.99 -3.82
C PHE A 72 -0.23 -11.77 -4.93
N THR A 73 -0.37 -11.31 -6.17
CA THR A 73 0.26 -11.93 -7.33
C THR A 73 1.78 -11.97 -7.16
N GLU A 74 2.43 -10.88 -6.77
CA GLU A 74 3.89 -10.85 -6.58
C GLU A 74 4.37 -11.83 -5.50
N ILE A 75 3.66 -11.92 -4.36
CA ILE A 75 4.03 -12.81 -3.25
C ILE A 75 3.90 -14.29 -3.64
N GLU A 76 2.94 -14.66 -4.48
CA GLU A 76 2.81 -16.06 -4.94
C GLU A 76 4.02 -16.55 -5.77
N TRP A 77 4.86 -15.64 -6.28
CA TRP A 77 6.05 -15.95 -7.07
C TRP A 77 7.38 -15.68 -6.34
N GLU A 78 7.35 -15.30 -5.06
CA GLU A 78 8.55 -15.12 -4.22
C GLU A 78 9.10 -16.46 -3.68
#